data_AF-A0A8S9R7V0-F1
#
_entry.id   AF-A0A8S9R7V0-F1
#
_cell.length_a   1.000
_cell.length_b   1.000
_cell.length_c   1.000
_cell.angle_alpha   90.00
_cell.angle_beta   90.00
_cell.angle_gamma   90.00
#
_symmetry.space_group_name_H-M   'P 1'
#
loop_
_entity.id
_entity.type
_entity.pdbx_description
1 polymer ?
#
loop_
_entity_poly.entity_id
_entity_poly.type
_entity_poly.pdbx_seq_one_letter_code
_entity_poly.pdbx_strand_id
1 'polypeptide(L)' 'MKVNIWSGRDFSLVKSLAGHESKVASLDITADSSCIATVSHDRTIKLWTSSSNEEEEEDQGGERMDVDL' A
#
# COMPACT_ATOMS: atom_id res chain seq x y z
N MET A 1 -5.47 2.17 -7.79
CA MET A 1 -6.21 1.02 -7.22
C MET A 1 -6.26 1.10 -5.71
N LYS A 2 -7.18 0.36 -5.09
CA LYS A 2 -7.42 0.39 -3.63
C LYS A 2 -7.35 -1.02 -3.07
N VAL A 3 -6.83 -1.17 -1.86
CA VAL A 3 -6.86 -2.42 -1.09
C VAL A 3 -7.82 -2.22 0.08
N ASN A 4 -8.80 -3.11 0.22
CA ASN A 4 -9.83 -3.00 1.25
C ASN A 4 -9.58 -4.00 2.38
N ILE A 5 -9.66 -3.52 3.61
CA ILE A 5 -9.63 -4.32 4.83
C ILE A 5 -11.06 -4.53 5.30
N TRP A 6 -11.45 -5.78 5.49
CA TRP A 6 -12.79 -6.17 5.90
C TRP A 6 -12.74 -6.89 7.24
N SER A 7 -13.75 -6.66 8.06
CA SER A 7 -13.95 -7.39 9.30
C SER A 7 -14.41 -8.81 9.00
N GLY A 8 -13.71 -9.81 9.53
CA GLY A 8 -14.08 -11.22 9.34
C GLY A 8 -15.35 -11.66 10.10
N ARG A 9 -15.85 -10.84 11.03
CA ARG A 9 -17.02 -11.19 11.85
C ARG A 9 -18.35 -10.86 11.17
N ASP A 10 -18.41 -9.70 10.53
CA ASP A 10 -19.64 -9.13 9.96
C ASP A 10 -19.46 -8.70 8.50
N PHE A 11 -18.29 -8.94 7.91
CA PHE A 11 -17.93 -8.52 6.55
C PHE A 11 -18.11 -7.03 6.30
N SER A 12 -18.00 -6.21 7.36
CA SER A 12 -18.02 -4.76 7.23
C SER A 12 -16.67 -4.24 6.72
N LEU A 13 -16.70 -3.17 5.92
CA LEU A 13 -15.48 -2.51 5.45
C LEU A 13 -14.86 -1.73 6.61
N VAL A 14 -13.65 -2.10 7.01
CA VAL A 14 -12.91 -1.46 8.10
C VAL A 14 -12.13 -0.26 7.58
N LYS A 15 -11.38 -0.46 6.49
CA LYS A 15 -10.51 0.57 5.91
C LYS A 15 -10.27 0.32 4.43
N SER A 16 -10.07 1.40 3.68
CA SER A 16 -9.55 1.35 2.31
C SER A 16 -8.18 2.00 2.28
N LEU A 17 -7.18 1.25 1.82
CA LEU A 17 -5.82 1.70 1.59
C LEU A 17 -5.71 2.13 0.13
N ALA A 18 -5.74 3.44 -0.09
CA ALA A 18 -5.61 4.04 -1.42
C ALA A 18 -4.21 4.63 -1.59
N GLY A 19 -3.56 4.38 -2.72
CA GLY A 19 -2.24 4.94 -3.00
C GLY A 19 -1.53 4.33 -4.20
N HIS A 20 -1.86 3.09 -4.58
CA HIS A 20 -1.29 2.51 -5.80
C HIS A 20 -1.92 3.13 -7.04
N GLU A 21 -1.11 3.50 -8.03
CA GLU A 21 -1.58 4.08 -9.29
C GLU A 21 -1.99 3.00 -10.30
N SER A 22 -1.48 1.79 -10.14
CA SER A 22 -1.75 0.65 -11.01
C SER A 22 -2.35 -0.53 -10.24
N LYS A 23 -2.49 -1.68 -10.93
CA LYS A 23 -2.99 -2.92 -10.35
C LYS A 23 -2.01 -3.45 -9.30
N VAL A 24 -2.56 -3.74 -8.13
CA VAL A 24 -1.86 -4.49 -7.08
C VAL A 24 -1.66 -5.91 -7.57
N ALA A 25 -0.41 -6.36 -7.60
CA ALA A 25 -0.03 -7.68 -8.08
C ALA A 25 0.00 -8.72 -6.96
N SER A 26 0.37 -8.29 -5.74
CA SER A 26 0.41 -9.17 -4.56
C SER A 26 0.28 -8.38 -3.27
N LEU A 27 -0.07 -9.08 -2.19
CA LEU A 27 -0.08 -8.57 -0.83
C LEU A 27 0.48 -9.63 0.13
N ASP A 28 1.09 -9.16 1.22
CA ASP A 28 1.54 -10.02 2.32
C ASP A 28 1.29 -9.34 3.67
N ILE A 29 1.18 -10.14 4.72
CA ILE A 29 0.88 -9.67 6.08
C ILE A 29 1.86 -10.31 7.05
N THR A 30 2.40 -9.51 7.97
CA THR A 30 3.28 -10.03 9.01
C THR A 30 2.52 -10.94 9.99
N ALA A 31 3.19 -11.94 10.56
CA ALA A 31 2.53 -12.91 11.45
C ALA A 31 1.93 -12.27 12.72
N ASP A 32 2.49 -11.15 13.15
CA ASP A 32 1.99 -10.32 14.26
C ASP A 32 0.85 -9.37 13.86
N SER A 33 0.44 -9.37 12.58
CA SER A 33 -0.58 -8.49 11.99
C SER A 33 -0.29 -6.99 12.16
N SER A 34 0.96 -6.61 12.40
CA SER A 34 1.35 -5.21 12.62
C SER A 34 1.53 -4.42 11.32
N CYS A 35 1.85 -5.11 10.22
CA CYS A 35 2.16 -4.52 8.93
C CYS A 35 1.55 -5.32 7.77
N ILE A 36 1.09 -4.60 6.76
CA ILE A 36 0.66 -5.14 5.46
C ILE A 36 1.59 -4.58 4.40
N ALA A 37 2.14 -5.44 3.55
CA ALA A 37 2.92 -5.04 2.39
C ALA A 37 2.10 -5.25 1.12
N THR A 38 2.07 -4.25 0.24
CA THR A 38 1.40 -4.33 -1.06
C THR A 38 2.36 -3.97 -2.17
N VAL A 39 2.35 -4.75 -3.25
CA VAL A 39 3.18 -4.52 -4.44
C VAL A 39 2.30 -4.30 -5.66
N SER A 40 2.69 -3.37 -6.54
CA SER A 40 1.88 -2.95 -7.67
C SER A 40 2.69 -2.80 -8.95
N HIS A 41 1.99 -2.87 -10.09
CA HIS A 41 2.57 -2.61 -11.41
C HIS A 41 2.98 -1.14 -11.63
N ASP A 42 2.69 -0.26 -10.66
CA ASP A 42 3.22 1.12 -10.62
C ASP A 42 4.69 1.18 -10.20
N ARG A 43 5.35 0.01 -10.04
CA ARG A 43 6.75 -0.14 -9.63
C ARG A 43 7.01 0.32 -8.19
N THR A 44 5.96 0.42 -7.37
CA THR A 44 6.06 0.77 -5.96
C THR A 44 5.67 -0.39 -5.04
N ILE A 45 6.24 -0.37 -3.85
CA ILE A 45 5.85 -1.19 -2.71
C ILE A 45 5.35 -0.24 -1.64
N LYS A 46 4.15 -0.48 -1.09
CA LYS A 46 3.60 0.29 0.02
C LYS A 46 3.49 -0.59 1.26
N LEU A 47 3.95 -0.05 2.38
CA LEU A 47 3.83 -0.68 3.69
C LEU A 47 2.76 0.05 4.49
N TRP A 48 1.89 -0.71 5.13
CA TRP A 48 0.76 -0.18 5.89
C TRP A 48 0.86 -0.73 7.31
N THR A 49 1.26 0.13 8.24
CA THR A 49 1.37 -0.21 9.66
C THR A 49 0.21 0.39 10.45
N SER A 50 -0.18 -0.28 11.52
CA SER A 50 -1.10 0.28 12.53
C SER A 50 -0.33 1.12 13.56
N SER A 51 0.53 2.04 13.11
CA SER A 51 1.10 3.07 13.98
C SER A 51 0.15 4.25 13.97
N SER A 52 -0.41 4.59 15.14
CA SER A 52 -1.04 5.89 15.35
C SER A 52 0.05 6.97 15.34
N ASN A 53 0.57 7.29 14.16
CA ASN A 53 1.23 8.57 13.89
C ASN A 53 1.19 8.85 12.39
N GLU A 54 0.69 10.03 12.08
CA GLU A 54 0.73 10.68 10.79
C GLU A 54 2.17 10.76 10.29
N GLU A 55 2.37 10.56 8.99
CA GLU A 55 3.12 11.49 8.17
C GLU A 55 2.90 11.16 6.69
N GLU A 56 2.59 12.23 5.97
CA GLU A 56 2.39 12.32 4.54
C GLU A 56 3.70 12.01 3.82
N GLU A 57 3.61 11.32 2.69
CA GLU A 57 4.50 11.63 1.57
C GLU A 57 3.63 11.90 0.34
N GLU A 58 3.28 13.18 0.18
CA GLU A 58 3.32 13.82 -1.13
C GLU A 58 4.77 13.77 -1.63
N ASP A 59 5.09 12.88 -2.56
CA ASP A 59 6.32 13.01 -3.34
C ASP A 59 5.98 13.70 -4.67
N GLN A 60 6.09 15.03 -4.66
CA GLN A 60 6.24 15.82 -5.87
C GLN A 60 7.71 15.75 -6.31
N GLY A 61 7.97 15.08 -7.43
CA GLY A 61 9.14 15.35 -8.28
C GLY A 61 10.43 14.61 -7.90
N GLY A 62 10.53 13.35 -8.33
CA GLY A 62 11.80 12.63 -8.44
C GLY A 62 12.26 12.49 -9.89
N GLU A 63 13.44 13.00 -10.18
CA GLU A 63 14.13 13.00 -11.48
C GLU A 63 14.16 11.60 -12.13
N ARG A 64 13.65 11.50 -13.36
CA ARG A 64 13.73 10.30 -14.19
C ARG A 64 15.17 10.14 -14.70
N MET A 65 15.96 9.28 -14.06
CA MET A 65 17.17 8.75 -14.71
C MET A 65 16.76 7.57 -15.59
N ASP A 66 16.67 7.82 -16.89
CA ASP A 66 16.59 6.77 -17.90
C ASP A 66 17.94 6.01 -17.88
N VAL A 67 17.89 4.70 -17.59
CA VAL A 67 19.01 3.81 -17.88
C VAL A 67 18.71 3.19 -19.23
N ASP A 68 19.38 3.69 -20.27
CA ASP A 68 19.37 3.09 -21.59
C ASP A 68 19.94 1.66 -21.51
N LEU A 69 19.22 0.70 -22.09
CA LEU A 69 19.77 -0.61 -22.48
C LEU A 69 20.22 -0.55 -23.94
#